data_AF-A0A7X0ABM9-F1
#
_entry.id   AF-A0A7X0ABM9-F1
#
_cell.length_a   1.000
_cell.length_b   1.000
_cell.length_c   1.000
_cell.angle_alpha   90.00
_cell.angle_beta   90.00
_cell.angle_gamma   90.00
#
_symmetry.space_group_name_H-M   'P 1'
#
loop_
_entity.id
_entity.type
_entity.pdbx_description
1 polymer ?
#
loop_
_entity_poly.entity_id
_entity_poly.type
_entity_poly.pdbx_seq_one_letter_code
_entity_poly.pdbx_strand_id
1 'polypeptide(L)'
;MKHLLAATLLLLAPLTAHATCSATDFSIEEFKAGATGAGGAIRLSLKGKLVNHCATAAAAQVRVDAKDGSGTVLATKQGWPGGTTNIAPGQSVDFDLGRLLRYQPDMQTYSAAITDVRTW
;
A
#
# COMPACT_ATOMS: atom_id res chain seq x y z
N MET A 1 -50.96 -23.37 -34.30
CA MET A 1 -49.79 -22.54 -34.63
C MET A 1 -49.97 -21.15 -34.04
N LYS A 2 -48.86 -20.50 -33.66
CA LYS A 2 -48.68 -19.03 -33.49
C LYS A 2 -49.34 -18.35 -32.27
N HIS A 3 -48.67 -17.66 -31.35
CA HIS A 3 -47.27 -17.55 -30.91
C HIS A 3 -47.30 -17.02 -29.47
N LEU A 4 -46.43 -17.54 -28.61
CA LEU A 4 -46.05 -16.97 -27.32
C LEU A 4 -45.35 -15.62 -27.54
N LEU A 5 -45.73 -14.59 -26.80
CA LEU A 5 -44.94 -13.37 -26.64
C LEU A 5 -44.67 -13.16 -25.15
N ALA A 6 -43.59 -13.78 -24.69
CA ALA A 6 -42.88 -13.38 -23.49
C ALA A 6 -41.97 -12.21 -23.85
N ALA A 7 -42.15 -11.05 -23.22
CA ALA A 7 -41.28 -9.88 -23.41
C ALA A 7 -40.66 -9.48 -22.07
N THR A 8 -39.54 -10.13 -21.78
CA THR A 8 -38.29 -9.56 -21.24
C THR A 8 -38.39 -8.49 -20.14
N LEU A 9 -38.28 -8.93 -18.88
CA LEU A 9 -37.57 -8.17 -17.85
C LEU A 9 -36.10 -8.03 -18.27
N LEU A 10 -35.71 -6.89 -18.84
CA LEU A 10 -34.31 -6.50 -18.88
C LEU A 10 -33.93 -6.03 -17.48
N LEU A 11 -33.28 -6.96 -16.77
CA LEU A 11 -32.59 -6.75 -15.50
C LEU A 11 -31.73 -5.48 -15.59
N LEU A 12 -32.04 -4.50 -14.74
CA LEU A 12 -31.05 -3.53 -14.26
C LEU A 12 -29.98 -4.33 -13.52
N ALA A 13 -28.97 -4.81 -14.23
CA ALA A 13 -27.71 -5.18 -13.61
C ALA A 13 -26.92 -3.87 -13.44
N PRO A 14 -26.67 -3.39 -12.20
CA PRO A 14 -25.64 -2.39 -12.02
C PRO A 14 -24.34 -3.05 -12.48
N LEU A 15 -23.76 -2.54 -13.56
CA LEU A 15 -22.36 -2.75 -13.86
C LEU A 15 -21.58 -2.07 -12.75
N THR A 16 -21.46 -2.76 -11.62
CA THR A 16 -20.48 -2.45 -10.60
C THR A 16 -19.13 -2.57 -11.29
N ALA A 17 -18.60 -1.44 -11.76
CA ALA A 17 -17.20 -1.26 -12.07
C ALA A 17 -16.42 -1.45 -10.76
N HIS A 18 -16.27 -2.70 -10.35
CA HIS A 18 -15.44 -3.06 -9.22
C HIS A 18 -14.01 -2.73 -9.60
N ALA A 19 -13.36 -1.96 -8.74
CA ALA A 19 -11.93 -1.65 -8.81
C ALA A 19 -11.13 -2.89 -9.20
N THR A 20 -10.59 -2.92 -10.42
CA THR A 20 -9.68 -3.97 -10.91
C THR A 20 -8.32 -3.94 -10.19
N CYS A 21 -8.15 -3.05 -9.22
CA CYS A 21 -6.89 -2.76 -8.58
C CYS A 21 -6.94 -3.21 -7.11
N SER A 22 -6.05 -4.11 -6.74
CA SER A 22 -5.94 -4.69 -5.40
C SER A 22 -4.53 -4.52 -4.83
N ALA A 23 -4.33 -4.87 -3.55
CA ALA A 23 -3.03 -4.75 -2.89
C ALA A 23 -1.91 -5.53 -3.61
N THR A 24 -2.23 -6.64 -4.28
CA THR A 24 -1.26 -7.45 -5.02
C THR A 24 -0.84 -6.84 -6.35
N ASP A 25 -1.58 -5.83 -6.83
CA ASP A 25 -1.26 -5.07 -8.04
C ASP A 25 -0.36 -3.87 -7.75
N PHE A 26 0.12 -3.75 -6.51
CA PHE A 26 1.17 -2.84 -6.12
C PHE A 26 2.41 -3.63 -5.71
N SER A 27 3.58 -3.05 -5.94
CA SER A 27 4.85 -3.57 -5.39
C SER A 27 5.53 -2.51 -4.52
N ILE A 28 6.21 -2.98 -3.48
CA ILE A 28 7.20 -2.19 -2.77
C ILE A 28 8.57 -2.63 -3.29
N GLU A 29 9.26 -1.70 -3.94
CA GLU A 29 10.57 -1.92 -4.54
C GLU A 29 11.64 -1.14 -3.79
N GLU A 30 12.88 -1.62 -3.88
CA GLU A 30 14.07 -0.96 -3.30
C GLU A 30 13.94 -0.61 -1.80
N PHE A 31 13.17 -1.39 -1.02
CA PHE A 31 12.97 -1.12 0.40
C PHE A 31 14.29 -1.22 1.18
N LYS A 32 14.69 -0.13 1.84
CA LYS A 32 15.94 0.00 2.58
C LYS A 32 15.68 0.65 3.93
N ALA A 33 16.15 -0.02 4.98
CA ALA A 33 16.19 0.52 6.33
C ALA A 33 17.55 1.17 6.61
N GLY A 34 17.53 2.34 7.24
CA GLY A 34 18.72 3.04 7.69
C GLY A 34 18.46 3.74 9.03
N ALA A 35 19.52 3.92 9.80
CA ALA A 35 19.51 4.68 11.03
C ALA A 35 20.67 5.68 11.01
N THR A 36 20.42 6.91 11.41
CA THR A 36 21.44 7.97 11.47
C THR A 36 21.37 8.71 12.79
N GLY A 37 22.50 9.22 13.26
CA GLY A 37 22.63 9.87 14.57
C GLY A 37 23.20 8.96 15.64
N ALA A 38 23.27 9.46 16.87
CA ALA A 38 23.84 8.76 18.01
C ALA A 38 23.02 9.02 19.28
N GLY A 39 23.08 8.08 20.24
CA GLY A 39 22.37 8.18 21.51
C GLY A 39 20.86 8.37 21.34
N GLY A 40 20.27 9.29 22.09
CA GLY A 40 18.82 9.58 22.06
C GLY A 40 18.32 10.29 20.80
N ALA A 41 19.19 10.63 19.84
CA ALA A 41 18.87 11.38 18.63
C ALA A 41 18.82 10.52 17.35
N ILE A 42 18.79 9.19 17.47
CA ILE A 42 18.74 8.30 16.32
C ILE A 42 17.44 8.51 15.52
N ARG A 43 17.60 8.77 14.22
CA ARG A 43 16.51 8.92 13.25
C ARG A 43 16.51 7.73 12.30
N LEU A 44 15.36 7.10 12.17
CA LEU A 44 15.13 6.03 11.22
C LEU A 44 14.75 6.60 9.85
N SER A 45 15.22 5.91 8.81
CA SER A 45 14.89 6.11 7.40
C SER A 45 14.44 4.77 6.86
N LEU A 46 13.18 4.63 6.51
CA LEU A 46 12.60 3.38 5.99
C LEU A 46 12.03 3.69 4.61
N LYS A 47 12.92 3.66 3.63
CA LYS A 47 12.69 4.17 2.29
C LYS A 47 12.35 3.06 1.32
N GLY A 48 11.50 3.33 0.36
CA GLY A 48 11.21 2.43 -0.75
C GLY A 48 10.43 3.14 -1.83
N LYS A 49 10.16 2.42 -2.92
CA LYS A 49 9.30 2.84 -4.02
C LYS A 49 8.00 2.06 -3.96
N LEU A 50 6.87 2.75 -3.96
CA LEU A 50 5.57 2.13 -4.18
C LEU A 50 5.24 2.25 -5.66
N VAL A 51 5.07 1.12 -6.35
CA VAL A 51 4.77 1.07 -7.79
C VAL A 51 3.34 0.60 -8.01
N ASN A 52 2.60 1.30 -8.86
CA ASN A 52 1.25 0.93 -9.27
C ASN A 52 1.28 0.10 -10.57
N HIS A 53 0.88 -1.17 -10.51
CA HIS A 53 0.74 -2.03 -11.71
C HIS A 53 -0.71 -2.14 -12.20
N CYS A 54 -1.64 -1.42 -11.58
CA CYS A 54 -3.02 -1.39 -12.02
C CYS A 54 -3.17 -0.69 -13.38
N ALA A 55 -4.20 -1.08 -14.13
CA ALA A 55 -4.55 -0.44 -15.40
C ALA A 55 -5.08 1.00 -15.23
N THR A 56 -5.45 1.39 -14.02
CA THR A 56 -5.96 2.72 -13.68
C THR A 56 -5.11 3.37 -12.59
N ALA A 57 -5.23 4.70 -12.52
CA ALA A 57 -4.58 5.46 -11.48
C ALA A 57 -5.19 5.08 -10.10
N ALA A 58 -4.34 4.82 -9.12
CA ALA A 58 -4.75 4.29 -7.82
C ALA A 58 -3.74 4.67 -6.73
N ALA A 59 -4.12 4.53 -5.46
CA ALA A 59 -3.23 4.71 -4.32
C ALA A 59 -3.23 3.46 -3.43
N ALA A 60 -2.10 3.17 -2.78
CA ALA A 60 -2.01 2.08 -1.83
C ALA A 60 -1.42 2.54 -0.49
N GLN A 61 -1.88 1.91 0.58
CA GLN A 61 -1.36 2.12 1.93
C GLN A 61 -0.20 1.18 2.18
N VAL A 62 0.92 1.74 2.64
CA VAL A 62 2.09 0.98 3.06
C VAL A 62 2.11 0.91 4.59
N ARG A 63 2.22 -0.30 5.13
CA ARG A 63 2.54 -0.59 6.52
C ARG A 63 4.02 -0.93 6.63
N VAL A 64 4.68 -0.42 7.66
CA VAL A 64 6.01 -0.84 8.07
C VAL A 64 5.98 -1.28 9.53
N ASP A 65 6.53 -2.47 9.77
CA ASP A 65 6.72 -3.04 11.10
C ASP A 65 8.21 -3.03 11.45
N ALA A 66 8.54 -2.54 12.65
CA ALA A 66 9.84 -2.67 13.27
C ALA A 66 9.79 -3.82 14.28
N LYS A 67 10.76 -4.73 14.18
CA LYS A 67 10.79 -5.98 14.94
C LYS A 67 12.09 -6.15 15.72
N ASP A 68 12.00 -6.86 16.84
CA ASP A 68 13.18 -7.29 17.59
C ASP A 68 13.92 -8.45 16.91
N GLY A 69 15.00 -8.92 17.55
CA GLY A 69 15.79 -10.07 17.07
C GLY A 69 15.04 -11.41 17.10
N SER A 70 13.92 -11.51 17.80
CA SER A 70 13.04 -12.69 17.80
C SER A 70 11.96 -12.64 16.70
N GLY A 71 11.80 -11.49 16.05
CA GLY A 71 10.74 -11.24 15.07
C GLY A 71 9.46 -10.66 15.67
N THR A 72 9.45 -10.36 16.97
CA THR A 72 8.30 -9.72 17.64
C THR A 72 8.18 -8.28 17.15
N VAL A 73 6.95 -7.87 16.79
CA VAL A 73 6.67 -6.49 16.35
C VAL A 73 6.69 -5.56 17.56
N LEU A 74 7.63 -4.62 17.56
CA LEU A 74 7.77 -3.59 18.58
C LEU A 74 6.98 -2.33 18.23
N ALA A 75 6.86 -2.03 16.93
CA ALA A 75 6.09 -0.90 16.45
C ALA A 75 5.60 -1.10 15.01
N THR A 76 4.40 -0.60 14.74
CA THR A 76 3.80 -0.58 13.40
C THR A 76 3.43 0.86 13.04
N LYS A 77 3.74 1.26 11.80
CA LYS A 77 3.28 2.53 11.21
C LYS A 77 2.73 2.32 9.82
N GLN A 78 1.79 3.16 9.44
CA GLN A 78 1.10 3.10 8.15
C GLN A 78 1.09 4.50 7.52
N GLY A 79 1.19 4.55 6.20
CA GLY A 79 1.14 5.78 5.42
C GLY A 79 0.61 5.54 4.02
N TRP A 80 0.20 6.60 3.35
CA TRP A 80 -0.22 6.58 1.94
C TRP A 80 0.84 7.29 1.10
N PRO A 81 1.83 6.58 0.53
CA PRO A 81 2.74 7.16 -0.44
C PRO A 81 1.97 7.74 -1.62
N GLY A 82 2.28 8.98 -2.02
CA GLY A 82 1.49 9.72 -3.00
C GLY A 82 0.23 10.40 -2.44
N GLY A 83 -0.10 10.23 -1.15
CA GLY A 83 -1.21 10.91 -0.49
C GLY A 83 -2.57 10.55 -1.09
N THR A 84 -3.39 11.58 -1.36
CA THR A 84 -4.67 11.46 -2.10
C THR A 84 -4.51 11.70 -3.59
N THR A 85 -3.28 11.93 -4.08
CA THR A 85 -3.02 12.06 -5.51
C THR A 85 -2.69 10.69 -6.06
N ASN A 86 -3.48 10.24 -7.03
CA ASN A 86 -3.35 8.92 -7.64
C ASN A 86 -1.92 8.70 -8.17
N ILE A 87 -1.38 7.50 -7.94
CA ILE A 87 -0.21 7.02 -8.69
C ILE A 87 -0.73 6.54 -10.04
N ALA A 88 -0.27 7.13 -11.14
CA ALA A 88 -0.71 6.72 -12.48
C ALA A 88 -0.26 5.28 -12.81
N PRO A 89 -0.92 4.59 -13.75
CA PRO A 89 -0.53 3.24 -14.18
C PRO A 89 0.95 3.14 -14.54
N GLY A 90 1.64 2.13 -14.00
CA GLY A 90 3.07 1.89 -14.21
C GLY A 90 4.01 2.93 -13.58
N GLN A 91 3.47 3.92 -12.84
CA GLN A 91 4.29 4.91 -12.15
C GLN A 91 4.64 4.45 -10.73
N SER A 92 5.63 5.12 -10.17
CA SER A 92 6.08 4.89 -8.80
C SER A 92 6.19 6.19 -8.02
N VAL A 93 6.13 6.07 -6.70
CA VAL A 93 6.39 7.18 -5.77
C VAL A 93 7.33 6.70 -4.67
N ASP A 94 8.32 7.54 -4.35
CA ASP A 94 9.21 7.29 -3.22
C ASP A 94 8.46 7.55 -1.90
N PHE A 95 8.75 6.74 -0.89
CA PHE A 95 8.28 6.97 0.47
C PHE A 95 9.41 6.84 1.49
N ASP A 96 9.22 7.47 2.65
CA ASP A 96 10.02 7.26 3.85
C ASP A 96 9.11 7.27 5.08
N LEU A 97 8.86 6.10 5.68
CA LEU A 97 8.05 5.99 6.90
C LEU A 97 8.91 5.97 8.17
N GLY A 98 10.24 6.05 8.05
CA GLY A 98 11.16 5.96 9.19
C GLY A 98 10.94 7.09 10.21
N ARG A 99 10.58 8.29 9.74
CA ARG A 99 10.26 9.44 10.60
C ARG A 99 9.03 9.25 11.48
N LEU A 100 8.15 8.31 11.14
CA LEU A 100 6.96 7.99 11.94
C LEU A 100 7.28 7.02 13.09
N LEU A 101 8.43 6.34 13.03
CA LEU A 101 8.89 5.41 14.04
C LEU A 101 9.88 6.11 14.96
N ARG A 102 9.67 5.92 16.26
CA ARG A 102 10.67 6.26 17.26
C ARG A 102 11.62 5.09 17.39
N TYR A 103 12.91 5.34 17.20
CA TYR A 103 13.95 4.33 17.39
C TYR A 103 13.90 3.75 18.80
N GLN A 104 14.06 2.42 18.89
CA GLN A 104 14.30 1.70 20.13
C GLN A 104 15.53 0.78 19.93
N PRO A 105 16.39 0.60 20.95
CA PRO A 105 17.63 -0.16 20.81
C PRO A 105 17.46 -1.64 20.44
N ASP A 106 16.30 -2.22 20.74
CA ASP A 106 15.92 -3.60 20.45
C ASP A 106 15.42 -3.81 19.02
N MET A 107 15.14 -2.75 18.25
CA MET A 107 14.75 -2.86 16.84
C MET A 107 15.92 -3.36 15.98
N GLN A 108 15.74 -4.49 15.32
CA GLN A 108 16.75 -5.12 14.49
C GLN A 108 16.31 -5.29 13.03
N THR A 109 15.05 -5.65 12.79
CA THR A 109 14.54 -5.91 11.45
C THR A 109 13.31 -5.07 11.13
N TYR A 110 13.11 -4.79 9.84
CA TYR A 110 11.99 -3.99 9.35
C TYR A 110 11.34 -4.70 8.17
N SER A 111 10.01 -4.72 8.13
CA SER A 111 9.25 -5.25 7.00
C SER A 111 8.24 -4.24 6.51
N ALA A 112 8.06 -4.14 5.20
CA ALA A 112 7.04 -3.32 4.58
C ALA A 112 6.01 -4.20 3.86
N ALA A 113 4.74 -3.81 3.92
CA ALA A 113 3.64 -4.49 3.25
C ALA A 113 2.60 -3.50 2.76
N ILE A 114 1.89 -3.84 1.68
CA ILE A 114 0.72 -3.10 1.21
C ILE A 114 -0.50 -3.64 1.95
N THR A 115 -1.33 -2.76 2.51
CA THR A 115 -2.43 -3.16 3.41
C THR A 115 -3.81 -2.72 2.96
N ASP A 116 -3.89 -1.70 2.11
CA ASP A 116 -5.14 -1.18 1.60
C ASP A 116 -4.91 -0.53 0.23
N VAL A 117 -5.93 -0.48 -0.61
CA VAL A 117 -5.90 0.15 -1.94
C VAL A 117 -7.15 0.99 -2.13
N ARG A 118 -6.96 2.17 -2.69
CA ARG A 118 -8.03 3.09 -3.05
C ARG A 118 -7.96 3.42 -4.53
N THR A 119 -9.09 3.25 -5.17
CA THR A 119 -9.39 3.72 -6.52
C THR A 119 -10.57 4.68 -6.43
N TRP A 120 -10.63 5.66 -7.31
CA TRP A 120 -11.71 6.64 -7.37
C TRP A 120 -12.13 6.93 -8.80
#